data_AF-A0AA41NFV4-F1
#
_entry.id   AF-A0AA41NFV4-F1
#
_cell.length_a   1.000
_cell.length_b   1.000
_cell.length_c   1.000
_cell.angle_alpha   90.00
_cell.angle_beta   90.00
_cell.angle_gamma   90.00
#
_symmetry.space_group_name_H-M   'P 1'
#
loop_
_entity.id
_entity.type
_entity.pdbx_description
1 polymer ?
#
loop_
_entity_poly.entity_id
_entity_poly.type
_entity_poly.pdbx_seq_one_letter_code
_entity_poly.pdbx_strand_id
1 'polypeptide(L)'
;MSSGGAEDDIPQGERKTVTDFCYLLDKSKQLFNGLRPELVVKKLRYYARFIVVCLLLNKMDVVKDLVKELSDEIEDYTHRFNTEDQVEWNLVLQEVAAFIEADPVMVLNDDNTIVITSNRLAETGAPLLEQGMIVGQLSLADALIIGNCNNQVKFSELTVDMFRMLQALEREPMNLASQMNKPGMQESADKPTRRENPHKYLLYKPTFSQLYTFLAASFKELPANSVLLIYLSATGVFPTGRSDSEGPYDFGGVLTNSNRDIINGDAIHKRNQSHKEMHCLHPGDLYPFTRKPLFIIVDSSNSVAYKETRNYPESYPQLPRDETVENPHLQKHILELASILDVRNVFFENTIDDY
;
A
#
# COMPACT_ATOMS: atom_id res chain seq x y z
N MET A 1 12.63 -6.22 42.32
CA MET A 1 12.61 -7.23 41.24
C MET A 1 12.27 -6.48 39.97
N SER A 2 13.23 -6.46 39.05
CA SER A 2 13.29 -5.53 37.91
C SER A 2 12.22 -5.85 36.87
N SER A 3 11.46 -4.84 36.47
CA SER A 3 10.63 -4.81 35.27
C SER A 3 11.54 -4.77 34.04
N GLY A 4 11.92 -5.95 33.54
CA GLY A 4 12.66 -6.10 32.29
C GLY A 4 12.00 -7.19 31.46
N GLY A 5 11.36 -6.83 30.36
CA GLY A 5 10.68 -7.80 29.50
C GLY A 5 9.69 -7.13 28.56
N ALA A 6 10.20 -6.37 27.59
CA ALA A 6 9.48 -5.98 26.37
C ALA A 6 10.40 -5.31 25.31
N GLU A 7 11.61 -4.86 25.67
CA GLU A 7 12.45 -4.06 24.76
C GLU A 7 13.39 -4.87 23.82
N ASP A 8 13.49 -6.19 23.97
CA ASP A 8 14.51 -6.98 23.25
C ASP A 8 14.04 -7.75 22.00
N ASP A 9 12.76 -7.68 21.63
CA ASP A 9 12.19 -8.39 20.48
C ASP A 9 12.17 -7.53 19.21
N ILE A 10 13.35 -7.10 18.75
CA ILE A 10 13.52 -6.37 17.46
C ILE A 10 14.45 -7.19 16.55
N PRO A 11 14.10 -7.41 15.27
CA PRO A 11 15.04 -7.96 14.29
C PRO A 11 16.35 -7.21 14.30
N GLN A 12 17.45 -7.95 14.32
CA GLN A 12 18.80 -7.38 14.42
C GLN A 12 19.09 -6.32 13.33
N GLY A 13 18.47 -6.45 12.15
CA GLY A 13 18.56 -5.46 11.07
C GLY A 13 17.84 -4.13 11.37
N GLU A 14 16.57 -4.18 11.78
CA GLU A 14 15.81 -2.97 12.14
C GLU A 14 16.40 -2.26 13.36
N ARG A 15 16.84 -3.02 14.36
CA ARG A 15 17.50 -2.49 15.58
C ARG A 15 18.78 -1.76 15.21
N LYS A 16 19.57 -2.32 14.29
CA LYS A 16 20.79 -1.69 13.77
C LYS A 16 20.48 -0.39 13.02
N THR A 17 19.47 -0.38 12.15
CA THR A 17 19.07 0.84 11.42
C THR A 17 18.70 1.96 12.39
N VAL A 18 17.81 1.71 13.35
CA VAL A 18 17.41 2.74 14.33
C VAL A 18 18.62 3.21 15.14
N THR A 19 19.48 2.30 15.57
CA THR A 19 20.69 2.63 16.35
C THR A 19 21.69 3.46 15.54
N ASP A 20 21.90 3.12 14.26
CA ASP A 20 22.79 3.87 13.36
C ASP A 20 22.26 5.29 13.13
N PHE A 21 20.94 5.45 12.97
CA PHE A 21 20.32 6.78 12.87
C PHE A 21 20.40 7.56 14.19
N CYS A 22 20.15 6.94 15.35
CA CYS A 22 20.35 7.62 16.65
C CYS A 22 21.80 8.07 16.83
N TYR A 23 22.77 7.22 16.48
CA TYR A 23 24.19 7.58 16.52
C TYR A 23 24.52 8.74 15.58
N LEU A 24 24.00 8.73 14.36
CA LEU A 24 24.15 9.82 13.40
C LEU A 24 23.46 11.11 13.89
N LEU A 25 22.30 11.00 14.54
CA LEU A 25 21.60 12.12 15.17
C LEU A 25 22.47 12.75 16.25
N ASP A 26 23.03 11.94 17.16
CA ASP A 26 23.89 12.43 18.24
C ASP A 26 25.18 13.07 17.70
N LYS A 27 25.76 12.48 16.66
CA LYS A 27 26.90 13.09 15.96
C LYS A 27 26.50 14.41 15.29
N SER A 28 25.29 14.48 14.74
CA SER A 28 24.73 15.70 14.16
C SER A 28 24.52 16.79 15.21
N LYS A 29 24.07 16.45 16.43
CA LYS A 29 23.95 17.38 17.56
C LYS A 29 25.31 18.03 17.86
N GLN A 30 26.40 17.26 17.83
CA GLN A 30 27.75 17.77 18.04
C GLN A 30 28.24 18.65 16.87
N LEU A 31 27.94 18.27 15.62
CA LEU A 31 28.38 18.98 14.41
C LEU A 31 27.60 20.28 14.15
N PHE A 32 26.33 20.31 14.52
CA PHE A 32 25.41 21.41 14.24
C PHE A 32 25.17 22.34 15.44
N ASN A 33 25.94 22.20 16.53
CA ASN A 33 26.00 23.14 17.66
C ASN A 33 26.56 24.53 17.29
N GLY A 34 26.49 24.93 16.01
CA GLY A 34 27.00 26.20 15.52
C GLY A 34 25.97 27.33 15.61
N LEU A 35 26.45 28.54 15.85
CA LEU A 35 25.72 29.82 15.85
C LEU A 35 25.10 30.21 14.48
N ARG A 36 25.05 29.29 13.51
CA ARG A 36 24.61 29.57 12.14
C ARG A 36 23.25 28.97 11.85
N PRO A 37 22.24 29.77 11.46
CA PRO A 37 20.88 29.30 11.16
C PRO A 37 20.85 28.13 10.18
N GLU A 38 21.71 28.12 9.16
CA GLU A 38 21.67 27.10 8.10
C GLU A 38 22.08 25.71 8.59
N LEU A 39 22.90 25.64 9.64
CA LEU A 39 23.29 24.37 10.26
C LEU A 39 22.17 23.82 11.13
N VAL A 40 21.46 24.68 11.85
CA VAL A 40 20.29 24.28 12.65
C VAL A 40 19.17 23.78 11.75
N VAL A 41 18.88 24.48 10.65
CA VAL A 41 17.91 24.03 9.63
C VAL A 41 18.25 22.64 9.07
N LYS A 42 19.54 22.32 8.88
CA LYS A 42 19.96 20.97 8.46
C LYS A 42 19.68 19.92 9.54
N LYS A 43 19.87 20.27 10.82
CA LYS A 43 19.53 19.41 11.96
C LYS A 43 18.02 19.17 12.05
N LEU A 44 17.18 20.21 11.94
CA LEU A 44 15.72 20.08 11.92
C LEU A 44 15.24 19.18 10.77
N ARG A 45 15.82 19.37 9.58
CA ARG A 45 15.58 18.52 8.40
C ARG A 45 16.00 17.07 8.59
N TYR A 46 17.02 16.82 9.41
CA TYR A 46 17.46 15.47 9.75
C TYR A 46 16.46 14.80 10.69
N TYR A 47 16.00 15.50 11.74
CA TYR A 47 14.92 15.02 12.62
C TYR A 47 13.67 14.64 11.84
N ALA A 48 13.15 15.53 10.98
CA ALA A 48 11.96 15.26 10.17
C ALA A 48 12.11 13.99 9.31
N ARG A 49 13.28 13.79 8.68
CA ARG A 49 13.57 12.57 7.90
C ARG A 49 13.66 11.34 8.79
N PHE A 50 14.27 11.46 9.97
CA PHE A 50 14.40 10.32 10.89
C PHE A 50 13.06 9.90 11.48
N ILE A 51 12.16 10.85 11.75
CA ILE A 51 10.77 10.57 12.12
C ILE A 51 10.08 9.73 11.04
N VAL A 52 10.21 10.10 9.76
CA VAL A 52 9.66 9.29 8.64
C VAL A 52 10.22 7.87 8.66
N VAL A 53 11.52 7.69 8.85
CA VAL A 53 12.14 6.34 8.95
C VAL A 53 11.55 5.55 10.11
N CYS A 54 11.39 6.17 11.29
CA CYS A 54 10.83 5.49 12.46
C CYS A 54 9.35 5.12 12.27
N LEU A 55 8.56 5.97 11.59
CA LEU A 55 7.19 5.65 11.19
C LEU A 55 7.17 4.40 10.31
N LEU A 56 7.98 4.37 9.24
CA LEU A 56 8.07 3.22 8.33
C LEU A 56 8.53 1.92 9.02
N LEU A 57 9.37 2.03 10.05
CA LEU A 57 9.80 0.89 10.87
C LEU A 57 8.80 0.50 11.97
N ASN A 58 7.64 1.17 12.03
CA ASN A 58 6.62 1.00 13.07
C ASN A 58 7.14 1.24 14.51
N LYS A 59 8.12 2.14 14.70
CA LYS A 59 8.73 2.45 16.00
C LYS A 59 8.09 3.69 16.62
N MET A 60 6.80 3.58 16.95
CA MET A 60 5.99 4.72 17.40
C MET A 60 6.48 5.38 18.70
N ASP A 61 7.11 4.64 19.60
CA ASP A 61 7.67 5.22 20.83
C ASP A 61 8.85 6.15 20.52
N VAL A 62 9.76 5.70 19.65
CA VAL A 62 10.88 6.52 19.14
C VAL A 62 10.35 7.74 18.37
N VAL A 63 9.27 7.58 17.59
CA VAL A 63 8.62 8.70 16.90
C VAL A 63 8.16 9.77 17.89
N LYS A 64 7.48 9.39 18.98
CA LYS A 64 7.00 10.33 20.00
C LYS A 64 8.15 11.09 20.67
N ASP A 65 9.24 10.38 20.99
CA ASP A 65 10.44 10.99 21.57
C ASP A 65 11.09 11.98 20.60
N LEU A 66 11.26 11.60 19.33
CA LEU A 66 11.85 12.45 18.29
C LEU A 66 11.00 13.70 17.99
N VAL A 67 9.67 13.60 18.05
CA VAL A 67 8.76 14.75 17.86
C VAL A 67 8.92 15.75 18.99
N LYS A 68 9.04 15.26 20.23
CA LYS A 68 9.30 16.12 21.38
C LYS A 68 10.66 16.82 21.25
N GLU A 69 11.72 16.07 20.93
CA GLU A 69 13.04 16.67 20.69
C GLU A 69 13.02 17.70 19.54
N LEU A 70 12.32 17.41 18.44
CA LEU A 70 12.19 18.34 17.32
C LEU A 70 11.47 19.62 17.75
N SER A 71 10.43 19.52 18.58
CA SER A 71 9.72 20.68 19.13
C SER A 71 10.65 21.58 19.94
N ASP A 72 11.43 21.00 20.86
CA ASP A 72 12.38 21.72 21.70
C ASP A 72 13.46 22.43 20.83
N GLU A 73 13.93 21.77 19.77
CA GLU A 73 14.92 22.34 18.85
C GLU A 73 14.35 23.46 17.97
N ILE A 74 13.09 23.37 17.56
CA ILE A 74 12.40 24.46 16.82
C ILE A 74 12.21 25.68 17.72
N GLU A 75 11.88 25.47 19.00
CA GLU A 75 11.74 26.55 19.98
C GLU A 75 13.07 27.29 20.20
N ASP A 76 14.17 26.57 20.45
CA ASP A 76 15.52 27.17 20.58
C ASP A 76 15.94 27.89 19.29
N TYR A 77 15.70 27.28 18.12
CA TYR A 77 15.98 27.90 16.83
C TYR A 77 15.24 29.23 16.64
N THR A 78 13.93 29.23 16.87
CA THR A 78 13.08 30.42 16.75
C THR A 78 13.53 31.53 17.70
N HIS A 79 13.75 31.17 18.97
CA HIS A 79 14.14 32.14 19.99
C HIS A 79 15.50 32.77 19.69
N ARG A 80 16.45 31.99 19.16
CA ARG A 80 17.81 32.47 18.86
C ARG A 80 17.90 33.36 17.64
N PHE A 81 17.12 33.08 16.60
CA PHE A 81 17.33 33.67 15.28
C PHE A 81 16.16 34.53 14.78
N ASN A 82 15.01 34.52 15.47
CA ASN A 82 13.81 35.30 15.12
C ASN A 82 13.46 35.19 13.63
N THR A 83 13.31 33.95 13.15
CA THR A 83 13.21 33.64 11.73
C THR A 83 11.78 33.64 11.22
N GLU A 84 11.60 34.03 9.96
CA GLU A 84 10.30 34.05 9.28
C GLU A 84 9.75 32.63 8.97
N ASP A 85 10.64 31.62 8.94
CA ASP A 85 10.30 30.22 8.66
C ASP A 85 9.72 29.46 9.87
N GLN A 86 9.57 30.12 11.04
CA GLN A 86 8.92 29.53 12.22
C GLN A 86 7.54 28.95 11.88
N VAL A 87 6.76 29.65 11.04
CA VAL A 87 5.42 29.21 10.64
C VAL A 87 5.49 27.89 9.88
N GLU A 88 6.48 27.72 8.99
CA GLU A 88 6.69 26.48 8.24
C GLU A 88 7.06 25.32 9.17
N TRP A 89 7.95 25.56 10.14
CA TRP A 89 8.35 24.54 11.12
C TRP A 89 7.23 24.15 12.08
N ASN A 90 6.40 25.10 12.49
CA ASN A 90 5.21 24.81 13.28
C ASN A 90 4.19 24.00 12.49
N LEU A 91 4.02 24.27 11.18
CA LEU A 91 3.19 23.44 10.30
C LEU A 91 3.74 22.01 10.22
N VAL A 92 5.06 21.83 10.15
CA VAL A 92 5.68 20.50 10.17
C VAL A 92 5.35 19.74 11.46
N LEU A 93 5.45 20.39 12.63
CA LEU A 93 5.09 19.76 13.90
C LEU A 93 3.60 19.39 13.96
N GLN A 94 2.73 20.29 13.49
CA GLN A 94 1.28 20.04 13.42
C GLN A 94 0.96 18.86 12.48
N GLU A 95 1.60 18.78 11.32
CA GLU A 95 1.46 17.66 10.38
C GLU A 95 1.83 16.33 11.06
N VAL A 96 2.98 16.27 11.76
CA VAL A 96 3.41 15.04 12.45
C VAL A 96 2.45 14.67 13.58
N ALA A 97 2.04 15.64 14.39
CA ALA A 97 1.12 15.39 15.51
C ALA A 97 -0.22 14.86 15.00
N ALA A 98 -0.81 15.50 13.99
CA ALA A 98 -2.05 15.05 13.37
C ALA A 98 -1.89 13.65 12.75
N PHE A 99 -0.73 13.35 12.15
CA PHE A 99 -0.45 12.04 11.59
C PHE A 99 -0.43 10.94 12.65
N ILE A 100 0.26 11.17 13.78
CA ILE A 100 0.33 10.21 14.89
C ILE A 100 -1.06 10.00 15.53
N GLU A 101 -1.85 11.06 15.65
CA GLU A 101 -3.21 11.00 16.19
C GLU A 101 -4.16 10.23 15.27
N ALA A 102 -4.02 10.39 13.96
CA ALA A 102 -4.86 9.75 12.96
C ALA A 102 -4.50 8.28 12.67
N ASP A 103 -3.29 7.84 13.00
CA ASP A 103 -2.81 6.48 12.73
C ASP A 103 -3.67 5.36 13.35
N PRO A 104 -3.96 5.34 14.67
CA PRO A 104 -4.63 4.21 15.31
C PRO A 104 -5.97 3.87 14.63
N VAL A 105 -6.02 2.71 13.97
CA VAL A 105 -7.27 2.12 13.50
C VAL A 105 -7.92 1.43 14.70
N MET A 106 -8.81 2.14 15.38
CA MET A 106 -9.62 1.54 16.43
C MET A 106 -10.79 0.80 15.80
N VAL A 107 -10.68 -0.53 15.71
CA VAL A 107 -11.82 -1.38 15.36
C VAL A 107 -12.57 -1.71 16.65
N LEU A 108 -13.86 -1.35 16.67
CA LEU A 108 -14.79 -1.82 17.70
C LEU A 108 -15.20 -3.24 17.32
N ASN A 109 -14.83 -4.22 18.14
CA ASN A 109 -15.42 -5.55 18.04
C ASN A 109 -16.89 -5.50 18.48
N ASP A 110 -17.64 -6.56 18.16
CA ASP A 110 -19.04 -6.74 18.60
C ASP A 110 -19.21 -6.64 20.13
N ASP A 111 -18.13 -6.90 20.89
CA ASP A 111 -18.09 -6.78 22.36
C ASP A 111 -17.72 -5.36 22.86
N ASN A 112 -17.69 -4.35 21.99
CA ASN A 112 -17.29 -2.98 22.30
C ASN A 112 -15.83 -2.84 22.82
N THR A 113 -15.00 -3.87 22.65
CA THR A 113 -13.57 -3.84 22.96
C THR A 113 -12.79 -3.21 21.80
N ILE A 114 -11.94 -2.24 22.10
CA ILE A 114 -11.02 -1.64 21.12
C ILE A 114 -9.89 -2.64 20.86
N VAL A 115 -9.80 -3.14 19.63
CA VAL A 115 -8.65 -3.93 19.17
C VAL A 115 -7.77 -3.06 18.28
N ILE A 116 -6.50 -2.96 18.66
CA ILE A 116 -5.46 -2.38 17.81
C ILE A 116 -4.90 -3.52 16.97
N THR A 117 -5.39 -3.66 15.74
CA THR A 117 -4.92 -4.71 14.84
C THR A 117 -3.53 -4.31 14.30
N SER A 118 -2.51 -5.16 14.52
CA SER A 118 -1.28 -5.09 13.72
C SER A 118 -1.68 -5.32 12.27
N ASN A 119 -1.45 -4.33 11.41
CA ASN A 119 -1.83 -4.44 9.99
C ASN A 119 -0.83 -5.26 9.17
N ARG A 120 0.34 -5.65 9.73
CA ARG A 120 1.38 -6.40 9.02
C ARG A 120 0.92 -7.82 8.68
N LEU A 121 1.47 -8.37 7.60
CA LEU A 121 1.18 -9.74 7.16
C LEU A 121 1.78 -10.75 8.17
N ALA A 122 0.93 -11.31 9.02
CA ALA A 122 1.27 -12.41 9.91
C ALA A 122 1.28 -13.75 9.15
N GLU A 123 2.20 -14.67 9.50
CA GLU A 123 2.26 -15.99 8.87
C GLU A 123 1.04 -16.87 9.18
N THR A 124 0.42 -16.66 10.33
CA THR A 124 -0.69 -17.48 10.86
C THR A 124 -2.08 -16.91 10.52
N GLY A 125 -2.16 -15.72 9.90
CA GLY A 125 -3.41 -15.01 9.65
C GLY A 125 -4.02 -15.24 8.26
N ALA A 126 -3.32 -15.93 7.36
CA ALA A 126 -3.87 -16.23 6.03
C ALA A 126 -4.91 -17.35 6.14
N PRO A 127 -6.10 -17.21 5.52
CA PRO A 127 -7.08 -18.28 5.45
C PRO A 127 -6.45 -19.55 4.89
N LEU A 128 -6.80 -20.71 5.46
CA LEU A 128 -6.42 -22.00 4.88
C LEU A 128 -6.93 -22.04 3.44
N LEU A 129 -6.02 -22.33 2.51
CA LEU A 129 -6.36 -22.43 1.09
C LEU A 129 -7.33 -23.60 0.89
N GLU A 130 -8.29 -23.42 0.01
CA GLU A 130 -9.24 -24.48 -0.33
C GLU A 130 -8.51 -25.67 -0.96
N GLN A 131 -8.99 -26.88 -0.64
CA GLN A 131 -8.43 -28.14 -1.09
C GLN A 131 -8.41 -28.19 -2.63
N GLY A 132 -7.23 -28.11 -3.25
CA GLY A 132 -7.05 -28.11 -4.72
C GLY A 132 -6.36 -26.86 -5.29
N MET A 133 -6.20 -25.79 -4.49
CA MET A 133 -5.38 -24.64 -4.90
C MET A 133 -3.89 -24.96 -4.80
N ILE A 134 -3.16 -24.83 -5.91
CA ILE A 134 -1.69 -25.02 -5.93
C ILE A 134 -1.03 -23.77 -5.33
N VAL A 135 -0.46 -23.91 -4.13
CA VAL A 135 0.30 -22.85 -3.45
C VAL A 135 1.63 -22.62 -4.16
N GLY A 136 2.01 -21.35 -4.35
CA GLY A 136 3.39 -20.97 -4.72
C GLY A 136 3.64 -20.66 -6.20
N GLN A 137 2.62 -20.55 -7.04
CA GLN A 137 2.81 -20.11 -8.43
C GLN A 137 2.92 -18.59 -8.60
N LEU A 138 2.32 -17.80 -7.70
CA LEU A 138 2.31 -16.34 -7.78
C LEU A 138 2.79 -15.72 -6.47
N SER A 139 3.71 -14.75 -6.57
CA SER A 139 4.17 -13.93 -5.44
C SER A 139 3.87 -12.46 -5.69
N LEU A 140 3.36 -11.75 -4.68
CA LEU A 140 3.33 -10.29 -4.74
C LEU A 140 4.77 -9.77 -4.72
N ALA A 141 5.23 -9.23 -5.85
CA ALA A 141 6.60 -8.75 -6.01
C ALA A 141 6.66 -7.22 -5.93
N ASP A 142 5.74 -6.53 -6.60
CA ASP A 142 5.72 -5.07 -6.65
C ASP A 142 4.37 -4.53 -6.16
N ALA A 143 4.41 -3.36 -5.53
CA ALA A 143 3.24 -2.58 -5.16
C ALA A 143 3.45 -1.10 -5.48
N LEU A 144 2.54 -0.52 -6.27
CA LEU A 144 2.42 0.92 -6.48
C LEU A 144 1.36 1.46 -5.52
N ILE A 145 1.76 2.37 -4.64
CA ILE A 145 0.89 2.99 -3.64
C ILE A 145 0.77 4.47 -3.99
N ILE A 146 -0.42 4.86 -4.45
CA ILE A 146 -0.72 6.20 -4.96
C ILE A 146 -1.67 6.92 -4.01
N GLY A 147 -1.26 8.09 -3.53
CA GLY A 147 -2.08 9.00 -2.73
C GLY A 147 -2.30 10.32 -3.46
N ASN A 148 -3.53 10.58 -3.90
CA ASN A 148 -3.94 11.78 -4.63
C ASN A 148 -5.32 12.30 -4.19
N CYS A 149 -5.80 11.89 -3.02
CA CYS A 149 -6.96 12.49 -2.40
C CYS A 149 -6.60 13.88 -1.82
N ASN A 150 -7.59 14.78 -1.82
CA ASN A 150 -7.45 16.07 -1.16
C ASN A 150 -7.83 15.96 0.32
N ASN A 151 -7.28 16.86 1.14
CA ASN A 151 -7.61 16.99 2.56
C ASN A 151 -7.38 15.72 3.41
N GLN A 152 -6.38 14.91 3.04
CA GLN A 152 -5.92 13.82 3.89
C GLN A 152 -4.86 14.31 4.87
N VAL A 153 -4.89 13.77 6.08
CA VAL A 153 -3.79 13.92 7.04
C VAL A 153 -2.53 13.32 6.41
N LYS A 154 -1.47 14.11 6.43
CA LYS A 154 -0.17 13.73 5.88
C LYS A 154 0.94 14.28 6.74
N PHE A 155 2.09 13.65 6.62
CA PHE A 155 3.34 14.22 7.06
C PHE A 155 4.33 14.18 5.89
N SER A 156 4.85 15.35 5.50
CA SER A 156 5.66 15.50 4.29
C SER A 156 4.85 15.08 3.04
N GLU A 157 5.23 13.98 2.39
CA GLU A 157 4.59 13.39 1.20
C GLU A 157 3.94 12.03 1.49
N LEU A 158 3.80 11.66 2.76
CA LEU A 158 3.20 10.39 3.17
C LEU A 158 1.83 10.67 3.80
N THR A 159 0.76 10.20 3.18
CA THR A 159 -0.60 10.24 3.75
C THR A 159 -0.85 9.03 4.64
N VAL A 160 -1.80 9.14 5.58
CA VAL A 160 -2.12 8.07 6.56
C VAL A 160 -2.53 6.76 5.88
N ASP A 161 -3.29 6.83 4.78
CA ASP A 161 -3.73 5.65 4.04
C ASP A 161 -2.57 4.98 3.28
N MET A 162 -1.67 5.76 2.66
CA MET A 162 -0.43 5.24 2.07
C MET A 162 0.42 4.54 3.13
N PHE A 163 0.54 5.13 4.33
CA PHE A 163 1.24 4.51 5.44
C PHE A 163 0.60 3.19 5.88
N ARG A 164 -0.72 3.17 6.06
CA ARG A 164 -1.45 1.93 6.41
C ARG A 164 -1.25 0.84 5.37
N MET A 165 -1.29 1.18 4.08
CA MET A 165 -1.00 0.22 3.00
C MET A 165 0.45 -0.25 3.01
N LEU A 166 1.42 0.63 3.26
CA LEU A 166 2.83 0.25 3.41
C LEU A 166 3.02 -0.77 4.53
N GLN A 167 2.45 -0.49 5.70
CA GLN A 167 2.49 -1.37 6.86
C GLN A 167 1.75 -2.68 6.57
N ALA A 168 0.62 -2.63 5.85
CA ALA A 168 -0.15 -3.81 5.48
C ALA A 168 0.57 -4.77 4.53
N LEU A 169 1.57 -4.26 3.81
CA LEU A 169 2.40 -5.04 2.88
C LEU A 169 3.75 -5.44 3.49
N GLU A 170 4.05 -5.01 4.72
CA GLU A 170 5.20 -5.51 5.46
C GLU A 170 4.85 -6.84 6.11
N ARG A 171 5.75 -7.83 5.99
CA ARG A 171 5.65 -9.04 6.81
C ARG A 171 6.00 -8.72 8.25
N GLU A 172 5.37 -9.44 9.17
CA GLU A 172 5.82 -9.40 10.55
C GLU A 172 7.27 -9.91 10.62
N PRO A 173 8.12 -9.21 11.37
CA PRO A 173 9.48 -9.66 11.54
C PRO A 173 9.54 -11.05 12.18
N MET A 174 10.12 -12.03 11.46
CA MET A 174 10.31 -13.37 12.00
C MET A 174 11.19 -13.36 13.25
N ASN A 175 10.63 -13.76 14.38
CA ASN A 175 11.39 -14.10 15.58
C ASN A 175 12.09 -15.44 15.37
N LEU A 176 13.34 -15.40 14.88
CA LEU A 176 14.20 -16.57 14.71
C LEU A 176 14.43 -17.33 16.04
N ALA A 177 14.31 -16.65 17.19
CA ALA A 177 14.47 -17.25 18.51
C ALA A 177 13.37 -18.28 18.87
N SER A 178 12.13 -18.07 18.41
CA SER A 178 10.99 -18.96 18.71
C SER A 178 11.04 -20.31 17.98
N GLN A 179 11.83 -20.43 16.90
CA GLN A 179 12.02 -21.73 16.22
C GLN A 179 13.05 -22.63 16.91
N MET A 180 14.00 -22.06 17.67
CA MET A 180 15.03 -22.87 18.36
C MET A 180 14.52 -23.63 19.60
N ASN A 181 13.31 -23.31 20.09
CA ASN A 181 12.78 -23.86 21.35
C ASN A 181 11.61 -24.85 21.21
N LYS A 182 11.38 -25.44 20.02
CA LYS A 182 10.48 -26.62 19.91
C LYS A 182 11.32 -27.91 19.83
N PRO A 183 11.60 -28.58 20.96
CA PRO A 183 12.16 -29.93 20.91
C PRO A 183 11.08 -30.88 20.41
N GLY A 184 11.25 -31.43 19.19
CA GLY A 184 10.56 -32.65 18.78
C GLY A 184 9.87 -32.72 17.43
N MET A 185 10.02 -31.76 16.50
CA MET A 185 9.50 -31.95 15.14
C MET A 185 10.63 -32.30 14.17
N GLN A 186 10.54 -33.48 13.55
CA GLN A 186 11.46 -33.98 12.54
C GLN A 186 11.66 -32.93 11.43
N GLU A 187 12.94 -32.66 11.11
CA GLU A 187 13.37 -31.81 10.01
C GLU A 187 12.88 -32.37 8.67
N SER A 188 11.74 -31.88 8.18
CA SER A 188 11.48 -31.88 6.74
C SER A 188 12.40 -30.84 6.10
N ALA A 189 13.28 -31.28 5.20
CA ALA A 189 14.33 -30.50 4.55
C ALA A 189 13.86 -29.40 3.59
N ASP A 190 12.64 -28.90 3.73
CA ASP A 190 12.19 -27.68 3.05
C ASP A 190 12.52 -26.50 3.95
N LYS A 191 13.66 -25.86 3.70
CA LYS A 191 13.93 -24.52 4.23
C LYS A 191 12.69 -23.67 3.89
N PRO A 192 12.01 -23.04 4.88
CA PRO A 192 10.94 -22.11 4.55
C PRO A 192 11.56 -21.06 3.64
N THR A 193 11.12 -21.04 2.38
CA THR A 193 11.57 -20.05 1.41
C THR A 193 11.27 -18.70 2.02
N ARG A 194 12.33 -18.00 2.44
CA ARG A 194 12.25 -16.69 3.07
C ARG A 194 11.49 -15.80 2.09
N ARG A 195 10.20 -15.60 2.35
CA ARG A 195 9.38 -14.81 1.45
C ARG A 195 9.88 -13.37 1.59
N GLU A 196 10.33 -12.76 0.50
CA GLU A 196 10.83 -11.39 0.48
C GLU A 196 9.67 -10.40 0.45
N ASN A 197 9.80 -9.28 1.17
CA ASN A 197 8.81 -8.21 1.13
C ASN A 197 8.67 -7.67 -0.30
N PRO A 198 7.45 -7.29 -0.73
CA PRO A 198 7.27 -6.69 -2.03
C PRO A 198 8.02 -5.35 -2.11
N HIS A 199 8.56 -5.04 -3.28
CA HIS A 199 9.09 -3.73 -3.60
C HIS A 199 7.94 -2.72 -3.66
N LYS A 200 8.10 -1.55 -3.03
CA LYS A 200 7.03 -0.57 -2.84
C LYS A 200 7.42 0.77 -3.47
N TYR A 201 6.62 1.23 -4.42
CA TYR A 201 6.74 2.54 -5.05
C TYR A 201 5.67 3.47 -4.47
N LEU A 202 6.10 4.58 -3.89
CA LEU A 202 5.21 5.58 -3.30
C LEU A 202 5.09 6.78 -4.24
N LEU A 203 3.87 7.09 -4.65
CA LEU A 203 3.58 8.21 -5.53
C LEU A 203 2.57 9.15 -4.87
N TYR A 204 3.06 10.25 -4.32
CA TYR A 204 2.23 11.31 -3.75
C TYR A 204 1.87 12.35 -4.81
N LYS A 205 0.56 12.56 -5.00
CA LYS A 205 -0.03 13.43 -6.01
C LYS A 205 0.67 13.36 -7.39
N PRO A 206 0.84 12.17 -7.97
CA PRO A 206 1.55 12.03 -9.24
C PRO A 206 0.75 12.65 -10.38
N THR A 207 1.48 13.21 -11.34
CA THR A 207 0.92 13.46 -12.67
C THR A 207 0.60 12.15 -13.39
N PHE A 208 -0.32 12.19 -14.36
CA PHE A 208 -0.62 11.03 -15.20
C PHE A 208 0.65 10.41 -15.80
N SER A 209 1.56 11.24 -16.35
CA SER A 209 2.81 10.77 -16.96
C SER A 209 3.75 10.10 -15.96
N GLN A 210 3.87 10.63 -14.74
CA GLN A 210 4.65 9.98 -13.68
C GLN A 210 4.05 8.63 -13.33
N LEU A 211 2.75 8.57 -13.04
CA LEU A 211 2.05 7.33 -12.72
C LEU A 211 2.23 6.28 -13.82
N TYR A 212 2.00 6.65 -15.08
CA TYR A 212 2.09 5.75 -16.22
C TYR A 212 3.53 5.25 -16.46
N THR A 213 4.54 6.09 -16.17
CA THR A 213 5.96 5.70 -16.26
C THR A 213 6.31 4.63 -15.23
N PHE A 214 5.86 4.79 -13.98
CA PHE A 214 6.09 3.78 -12.94
C PHE A 214 5.33 2.48 -13.23
N LEU A 215 4.09 2.55 -13.72
CA LEU A 215 3.35 1.36 -14.17
C LEU A 215 4.10 0.60 -15.27
N ALA A 216 4.61 1.30 -16.28
CA ALA A 216 5.36 0.69 -17.36
C ALA A 216 6.69 0.08 -16.90
N ALA A 217 7.39 0.75 -15.97
CA ALA A 217 8.63 0.23 -15.37
C ALA A 217 8.37 -1.05 -14.57
N SER A 218 7.42 -1.02 -13.63
CA SER A 218 7.06 -2.20 -12.83
C SER A 218 6.55 -3.34 -13.70
N PHE A 219 5.68 -3.07 -14.67
CA PHE A 219 5.23 -4.10 -15.60
C PHE A 219 6.39 -4.74 -16.37
N LYS A 220 7.37 -3.96 -16.82
CA LYS A 220 8.55 -4.48 -17.55
C LYS A 220 9.40 -5.38 -16.66
N GLU A 221 9.62 -4.98 -15.41
CA GLU A 221 10.52 -5.64 -14.46
C GLU A 221 9.86 -6.80 -13.71
N LEU A 222 8.52 -6.87 -13.67
CA LEU A 222 7.77 -7.89 -12.96
C LEU A 222 8.10 -9.31 -13.45
N PRO A 223 8.49 -10.26 -12.57
CA PRO A 223 8.72 -11.65 -12.96
C PRO A 223 7.46 -12.34 -13.49
N ALA A 224 7.62 -13.43 -14.24
CA ALA A 224 6.49 -14.16 -14.85
C ALA A 224 5.51 -14.74 -13.81
N ASN A 225 6.01 -15.12 -12.65
CA ASN A 225 5.27 -15.74 -11.54
C ASN A 225 4.96 -14.71 -10.44
N SER A 226 4.74 -13.46 -10.82
CA SER A 226 4.56 -12.38 -9.86
C SER A 226 3.36 -11.51 -10.17
N VAL A 227 2.82 -10.91 -9.11
CA VAL A 227 1.66 -10.03 -9.15
C VAL A 227 2.14 -8.61 -8.89
N LEU A 228 1.57 -7.66 -9.63
CA LEU A 228 1.65 -6.23 -9.32
C LEU A 228 0.40 -5.82 -8.54
N LEU A 229 0.58 -5.19 -7.38
CA LEU A 229 -0.50 -4.50 -6.67
C LEU A 229 -0.51 -3.01 -7.04
N ILE A 230 -1.69 -2.45 -7.30
CA ILE A 230 -1.91 -1.00 -7.38
C ILE A 230 -2.89 -0.61 -6.29
N TYR A 231 -2.45 0.21 -5.34
CA TYR A 231 -3.33 0.95 -4.44
C TYR A 231 -3.50 2.37 -4.96
N LEU A 232 -4.74 2.76 -5.22
CA LEU A 232 -5.09 4.02 -5.85
C LEU A 232 -6.08 4.78 -4.98
N SER A 233 -5.57 5.70 -4.18
CA SER A 233 -6.37 6.64 -3.40
C SER A 233 -6.44 7.97 -4.14
N ALA A 234 -7.59 8.33 -4.70
CA ALA A 234 -7.72 9.53 -5.52
C ALA A 234 -9.16 10.03 -5.64
N THR A 235 -9.31 11.34 -5.88
CA THR A 235 -10.63 11.94 -6.15
C THR A 235 -11.20 11.39 -7.46
N GLY A 236 -12.46 10.95 -7.45
CA GLY A 236 -13.12 10.42 -8.65
C GLY A 236 -13.44 11.51 -9.68
N VAL A 237 -13.27 11.17 -10.96
CA VAL A 237 -13.70 11.97 -12.10
C VAL A 237 -14.88 11.24 -12.75
N PHE A 238 -16.03 11.89 -12.79
CA PHE A 238 -17.27 11.31 -13.33
C PHE A 238 -17.52 11.75 -14.78
N PRO A 239 -18.22 10.94 -15.58
CA PRO A 239 -18.48 11.27 -16.97
C PRO A 239 -19.35 12.52 -17.12
N THR A 240 -18.98 13.38 -18.08
CA THR A 240 -19.72 14.59 -18.43
C THR A 240 -20.64 14.32 -19.62
N GLY A 241 -21.87 13.86 -19.35
CA GLY A 241 -22.90 13.64 -20.37
C GLY A 241 -23.19 12.16 -20.66
N ARG A 242 -24.26 11.90 -21.42
CA ARG A 242 -24.60 10.55 -21.91
C ARG A 242 -23.80 10.29 -23.19
N SER A 243 -22.84 9.39 -23.15
CA SER A 243 -22.21 8.84 -24.36
C SER A 243 -23.00 7.62 -24.83
N ASP A 244 -23.27 7.53 -26.14
CA ASP A 244 -23.83 6.31 -26.76
C ASP A 244 -22.80 5.16 -26.82
N SER A 245 -21.55 5.45 -26.42
CA SER A 245 -20.44 4.50 -26.25
C SER A 245 -20.31 4.13 -24.77
N GLU A 246 -20.31 2.84 -24.48
CA GLU A 246 -20.09 2.24 -23.14
C GLU A 246 -18.65 1.70 -22.99
N GLY A 247 -17.65 2.43 -23.49
CA GLY A 247 -16.25 1.99 -23.44
C GLY A 247 -15.58 2.28 -22.09
N PRO A 248 -14.39 1.70 -21.83
CA PRO A 248 -13.65 1.87 -20.57
C PRO A 248 -13.16 3.30 -20.28
N TYR A 249 -13.33 4.21 -21.23
CA TYR A 249 -13.02 5.63 -21.11
C TYR A 249 -14.26 6.50 -20.89
N ASP A 250 -15.45 5.90 -20.89
CA ASP A 250 -16.74 6.61 -20.81
C ASP A 250 -17.31 6.61 -19.38
N PHE A 251 -16.72 5.84 -18.46
CA PHE A 251 -17.12 5.80 -17.04
C PHE A 251 -16.35 6.81 -16.17
N GLY A 252 -15.53 7.66 -16.79
CA GLY A 252 -14.57 8.50 -16.09
C GLY A 252 -13.44 7.67 -15.48
N GLY A 253 -12.90 8.11 -14.35
CA GLY A 253 -11.78 7.45 -13.69
C GLY A 253 -11.40 8.14 -12.40
N VAL A 254 -10.11 8.18 -12.10
CA VAL A 254 -9.59 8.97 -10.97
C VAL A 254 -8.71 10.11 -11.42
N LEU A 255 -8.76 11.20 -10.67
CA LEU A 255 -7.94 12.38 -10.92
C LEU A 255 -6.46 12.04 -10.71
N THR A 256 -5.62 12.57 -11.59
CA THR A 256 -4.17 12.68 -11.42
C THR A 256 -3.81 14.15 -11.33
N ASN A 257 -2.65 14.46 -10.77
CA ASN A 257 -2.27 15.85 -10.59
C ASN A 257 -1.90 16.49 -11.95
N SER A 258 -2.22 17.78 -12.11
CA SER A 258 -1.70 18.56 -13.23
C SER A 258 -0.60 19.47 -12.70
N ASN A 259 0.55 19.53 -13.39
CA ASN A 259 1.62 20.48 -13.03
C ASN A 259 1.16 21.96 -13.04
N ARG A 260 -0.06 22.24 -13.54
CA ARG A 260 -0.67 23.58 -13.61
C ARG A 260 -1.41 24.00 -12.34
N ASP A 261 -1.85 23.06 -11.50
CA ASP A 261 -2.65 23.38 -10.31
C ASP A 261 -1.84 24.07 -9.19
N ILE A 262 -0.50 24.04 -9.27
CA ILE A 262 0.39 24.78 -8.37
C ILE A 262 0.28 26.31 -8.59
N ILE A 263 -0.22 26.77 -9.75
CA ILE A 263 -0.15 28.18 -10.14
C ILE A 263 -1.46 28.94 -9.88
N ASN A 264 -2.62 28.27 -9.89
CA ASN A 264 -3.93 28.95 -9.76
C ASN A 264 -4.93 28.09 -8.98
N GLY A 265 -5.00 28.28 -7.66
CA GLY A 265 -5.85 27.54 -6.71
C GLY A 265 -7.38 27.71 -6.84
N ASP A 266 -7.91 28.12 -8.00
CA ASP A 266 -9.34 28.43 -8.18
C ASP A 266 -9.96 27.93 -9.51
N ALA A 267 -9.25 27.12 -10.30
CA ALA A 267 -9.67 26.79 -11.67
C ALA A 267 -10.46 25.47 -11.84
N ILE A 268 -10.99 24.87 -10.77
CA ILE A 268 -11.64 23.54 -10.83
C ILE A 268 -13.01 23.56 -11.55
N HIS A 269 -13.64 24.73 -11.78
CA HIS A 269 -15.04 24.76 -12.22
C HIS A 269 -15.35 25.26 -13.64
N LYS A 270 -14.37 25.49 -14.52
CA LYS A 270 -14.67 25.90 -15.91
C LYS A 270 -13.70 25.36 -16.95
N ARG A 271 -13.67 24.03 -17.18
CA ARG A 271 -13.07 23.47 -18.41
C ARG A 271 -14.17 23.00 -19.36
N ASN A 272 -14.01 23.40 -20.64
CA ASN A 272 -14.91 23.07 -21.75
C ASN A 272 -15.08 21.54 -21.89
N GLN A 273 -16.33 21.07 -21.79
CA GLN A 273 -16.75 19.66 -21.76
C GLN A 273 -16.61 18.88 -23.08
N SER A 274 -15.83 19.37 -24.05
CA SER A 274 -15.74 18.70 -25.36
C SER A 274 -14.69 17.59 -25.43
N HIS A 275 -13.75 17.53 -24.49
CA HIS A 275 -12.68 16.53 -24.46
C HIS A 275 -12.64 15.83 -23.10
N LYS A 276 -12.30 14.54 -23.09
CA LYS A 276 -12.09 13.77 -21.86
C LYS A 276 -10.94 14.36 -21.05
N GLU A 277 -11.02 14.28 -19.72
CA GLU A 277 -10.02 14.87 -18.82
C GLU A 277 -8.66 14.20 -19.02
N MET A 278 -7.67 14.98 -19.46
CA MET A 278 -6.31 14.50 -19.74
C MET A 278 -5.56 14.10 -18.47
N HIS A 279 -5.90 14.73 -17.34
CA HIS A 279 -5.34 14.41 -16.03
C HIS A 279 -6.21 13.42 -15.27
N CYS A 280 -6.74 12.41 -15.96
CA CYS A 280 -7.54 11.35 -15.37
C CYS A 280 -6.99 10.00 -15.80
N LEU A 281 -6.74 9.11 -14.83
CA LEU A 281 -6.46 7.72 -15.10
C LEU A 281 -7.80 7.01 -15.31
N HIS A 282 -8.07 6.50 -16.50
CA HIS A 282 -9.29 5.74 -16.77
C HIS A 282 -9.05 4.24 -16.61
N PRO A 283 -10.07 3.41 -16.39
CA PRO A 283 -9.94 1.95 -16.42
C PRO A 283 -9.23 1.42 -17.67
N GLY A 284 -9.52 2.02 -18.83
CA GLY A 284 -8.91 1.67 -20.12
C GLY A 284 -7.39 1.83 -20.16
N ASP A 285 -6.82 2.75 -19.40
CA ASP A 285 -5.38 3.00 -19.36
C ASP A 285 -4.61 1.86 -18.67
N LEU A 286 -5.31 0.99 -17.93
CA LEU A 286 -4.70 -0.16 -17.26
C LEU A 286 -4.59 -1.39 -18.16
N TYR A 287 -5.23 -1.39 -19.34
CA TYR A 287 -5.28 -2.54 -20.25
C TYR A 287 -3.92 -3.07 -20.67
N PRO A 288 -2.92 -2.24 -21.02
CA PRO A 288 -1.62 -2.76 -21.41
C PRO A 288 -0.93 -3.57 -20.30
N PHE A 289 -1.29 -3.29 -19.04
CA PHE A 289 -0.68 -3.88 -17.86
C PHE A 289 -1.38 -5.14 -17.35
N THR A 290 -2.56 -5.49 -17.88
CA THR A 290 -3.27 -6.74 -17.54
C THR A 290 -2.67 -7.98 -18.22
N ARG A 291 -1.62 -7.82 -19.04
CA ARG A 291 -0.85 -8.93 -19.63
C ARG A 291 -0.03 -9.71 -18.60
N LYS A 292 0.07 -9.21 -17.37
CA LYS A 292 0.63 -9.89 -16.20
C LYS A 292 -0.40 -9.83 -15.06
N PRO A 293 -0.36 -10.75 -14.08
CA PRO A 293 -1.26 -10.72 -12.94
C PRO A 293 -1.24 -9.36 -12.24
N LEU A 294 -2.42 -8.74 -12.15
CA LEU A 294 -2.61 -7.40 -11.62
C LEU A 294 -3.71 -7.43 -10.58
N PHE A 295 -3.44 -6.86 -9.41
CA PHE A 295 -4.41 -6.68 -8.34
C PHE A 295 -4.56 -5.18 -8.04
N ILE A 296 -5.79 -4.68 -7.99
CA ILE A 296 -6.05 -3.24 -7.88
C ILE A 296 -7.00 -2.99 -6.70
N ILE A 297 -6.62 -2.05 -5.85
CA ILE A 297 -7.47 -1.48 -4.80
C ILE A 297 -7.69 -0.02 -5.17
N VAL A 298 -8.95 0.37 -5.38
CA VAL A 298 -9.32 1.76 -5.72
C VAL A 298 -10.13 2.37 -4.59
N ASP A 299 -9.50 3.27 -3.84
CA ASP A 299 -10.18 4.13 -2.87
C ASP A 299 -10.52 5.47 -3.54
N SER A 300 -11.73 5.55 -4.06
CA SER A 300 -12.21 6.71 -4.80
C SER A 300 -13.73 6.79 -4.80
N SER A 301 -14.25 8.01 -4.87
CA SER A 301 -15.68 8.27 -5.10
C SER A 301 -16.18 7.70 -6.43
N ASN A 302 -15.29 7.44 -7.40
CA ASN A 302 -15.62 6.78 -8.68
C ASN A 302 -14.99 5.37 -8.80
N SER A 303 -14.75 4.68 -7.68
CA SER A 303 -14.21 3.31 -7.67
C SER A 303 -15.05 2.31 -8.48
N VAL A 304 -16.37 2.55 -8.61
CA VAL A 304 -17.30 1.72 -9.38
C VAL A 304 -16.88 1.59 -10.85
N ALA A 305 -16.27 2.63 -11.44
CA ALA A 305 -15.78 2.59 -12.83
C ALA A 305 -14.74 1.49 -13.09
N TYR A 306 -13.98 1.09 -12.06
CA TYR A 306 -12.97 0.03 -12.11
C TYR A 306 -13.51 -1.35 -11.75
N LYS A 307 -14.78 -1.45 -11.31
CA LYS A 307 -15.41 -2.75 -11.02
C LYS A 307 -16.11 -3.34 -12.24
N GLU A 308 -16.49 -2.50 -13.18
CA GLU A 308 -17.26 -2.87 -14.36
C GLU A 308 -16.45 -3.81 -15.28
N THR A 309 -16.91 -5.05 -15.44
CA THR A 309 -16.17 -6.11 -16.17
C THR A 309 -16.05 -5.83 -17.66
N ARG A 310 -16.97 -5.04 -18.23
CA ARG A 310 -16.90 -4.54 -19.62
C ARG A 310 -15.66 -3.66 -19.84
N ASN A 311 -15.09 -3.13 -18.77
CA ASN A 311 -13.87 -2.33 -18.79
C ASN A 311 -12.62 -3.19 -18.64
N TYR A 312 -12.61 -4.45 -19.09
CA TYR A 312 -11.41 -5.29 -19.13
C TYR A 312 -11.34 -6.08 -20.45
N PRO A 313 -10.13 -6.46 -20.92
CA PRO A 313 -9.98 -7.16 -22.19
C PRO A 313 -10.70 -8.51 -22.18
N GLU A 314 -11.59 -8.71 -23.15
CA GLU A 314 -12.21 -9.99 -23.45
C GLU A 314 -11.40 -10.72 -24.54
N SER A 315 -11.31 -12.05 -24.44
CA SER A 315 -10.74 -12.87 -25.52
C SER A 315 -11.59 -12.78 -26.78
N TYR A 316 -10.99 -12.68 -27.97
CA TYR A 316 -11.70 -12.84 -29.25
C TYR A 316 -11.07 -13.95 -30.13
N PRO A 317 -11.85 -14.92 -30.67
CA PRO A 317 -13.28 -15.09 -30.43
C PRO A 317 -13.55 -15.27 -28.94
N GLN A 318 -14.73 -14.85 -28.48
CA GLN A 318 -15.13 -15.07 -27.09
C GLN A 318 -14.89 -16.55 -26.79
N LEU A 319 -14.06 -16.84 -25.78
CA LEU A 319 -13.87 -18.21 -25.34
C LEU A 319 -15.27 -18.79 -25.11
N PRO A 320 -15.66 -19.87 -25.79
CA PRO A 320 -17.00 -20.40 -25.65
C PRO A 320 -17.20 -20.73 -24.17
N ARG A 321 -18.18 -20.11 -23.53
CA ARG A 321 -18.52 -20.39 -22.11
C ARG A 321 -18.80 -21.89 -21.92
N ASP A 322 -19.27 -22.53 -22.99
CA ASP A 322 -19.65 -23.94 -23.08
C ASP A 322 -18.43 -24.90 -23.10
N GLU A 323 -17.23 -24.44 -23.51
CA GLU A 323 -16.07 -25.34 -23.66
C GLU A 323 -15.26 -25.56 -22.37
N THR A 324 -15.40 -24.70 -21.34
CA THR A 324 -14.62 -24.83 -20.10
C THR A 324 -15.42 -25.37 -18.90
N VAL A 325 -16.75 -25.26 -18.89
CA VAL A 325 -17.59 -25.74 -17.77
C VAL A 325 -18.61 -26.80 -18.21
N GLU A 326 -19.02 -26.82 -19.49
CA GLU A 326 -20.00 -27.78 -20.03
C GLU A 326 -19.36 -28.91 -20.84
N ASN A 327 -18.03 -28.96 -20.94
CA ASN A 327 -17.34 -30.05 -21.62
C ASN A 327 -17.63 -31.40 -20.91
N PRO A 328 -18.32 -32.36 -21.56
CA PRO A 328 -18.77 -33.58 -20.90
C PRO A 328 -17.60 -34.46 -20.41
N HIS A 329 -16.45 -34.40 -21.08
CA HIS A 329 -15.26 -35.13 -20.67
C HIS A 329 -14.61 -34.52 -19.43
N LEU A 330 -14.60 -33.18 -19.33
CA LEU A 330 -14.09 -32.46 -18.18
C LEU A 330 -15.03 -32.63 -16.98
N GLN A 331 -16.35 -32.52 -17.17
CA GLN A 331 -17.33 -32.82 -16.14
C GLN A 331 -17.21 -34.27 -15.65
N LYS A 332 -17.01 -35.23 -16.57
CA LYS A 332 -16.75 -36.62 -16.19
C LYS A 332 -15.47 -36.77 -15.37
N HIS A 333 -14.38 -36.10 -15.74
CA HIS A 333 -13.13 -36.13 -14.97
C HIS A 333 -13.29 -35.47 -13.59
N ILE A 334 -14.04 -34.37 -13.50
CA ILE A 334 -14.36 -33.68 -12.25
C ILE A 334 -15.21 -34.57 -11.35
N LEU A 335 -16.24 -35.24 -11.89
CA LEU A 335 -17.08 -36.18 -11.14
C LEU A 335 -16.34 -37.46 -10.74
N GLU A 336 -15.42 -37.96 -11.57
CA GLU A 336 -14.50 -39.07 -11.21
C GLU A 336 -13.57 -38.65 -10.08
N LEU A 337 -12.94 -37.47 -10.16
CA LEU A 337 -12.14 -36.89 -9.08
C LEU A 337 -12.97 -36.69 -7.80
N ALA A 338 -14.19 -36.17 -7.91
CA ALA A 338 -15.09 -35.98 -6.79
C ALA A 338 -15.51 -37.31 -6.14
N SER A 339 -15.56 -38.41 -6.92
CA SER A 339 -15.79 -39.77 -6.40
C SER A 339 -14.58 -40.30 -5.65
N ILE A 340 -13.39 -40.07 -6.19
CA ILE A 340 -12.12 -40.48 -5.57
C ILE A 340 -11.90 -39.72 -4.25
N LEU A 341 -12.34 -38.47 -4.18
CA LEU A 341 -12.21 -37.58 -3.03
C LEU A 341 -13.42 -37.63 -2.07
N ASP A 342 -14.41 -38.50 -2.32
CA ASP A 342 -15.62 -38.70 -1.50
C ASP A 342 -16.47 -37.43 -1.27
N VAL A 343 -16.51 -36.54 -2.29
CA VAL A 343 -17.28 -35.27 -2.29
C VAL A 343 -18.27 -35.17 -3.46
N ARG A 344 -18.59 -36.31 -4.07
CA ARG A 344 -19.49 -36.36 -5.24
C ARG A 344 -20.90 -35.85 -4.95
N ASN A 345 -21.36 -35.99 -3.72
CA ASN A 345 -22.66 -35.51 -3.24
C ASN A 345 -22.82 -33.98 -3.28
N VAL A 346 -21.74 -33.21 -3.47
CA VAL A 346 -21.75 -31.74 -3.57
C VAL A 346 -22.03 -31.28 -5.02
N PHE A 347 -21.94 -32.17 -5.99
CA PHE A 347 -22.21 -31.87 -7.40
C PHE A 347 -23.64 -32.29 -7.78
N PHE A 348 -24.38 -31.41 -8.46
CA PHE A 348 -25.73 -31.70 -8.96
C PHE A 348 -25.66 -32.70 -10.12
N GLU A 349 -26.35 -33.84 -10.02
CA GLU A 349 -26.61 -34.74 -11.15
C GLU A 349 -27.71 -34.15 -12.05
N ASN A 350 -27.37 -33.16 -12.86
CA ASN A 350 -28.24 -32.81 -13.97
C ASN A 350 -27.92 -33.75 -15.13
N THR A 351 -28.88 -34.59 -15.51
CA THR A 351 -28.78 -35.47 -16.68
C THR A 351 -28.53 -34.63 -17.93
N ILE A 352 -27.56 -35.07 -18.72
CA ILE A 352 -27.02 -34.42 -19.93
C ILE A 352 -28.09 -34.10 -21.01
N ASP A 353 -29.34 -34.57 -20.85
CA ASP A 353 -30.38 -34.50 -21.89
C ASP A 353 -31.26 -33.23 -21.87
N ASP A 354 -31.03 -32.27 -20.97
CA ASP A 354 -31.86 -31.03 -20.87
C ASP A 354 -31.16 -29.74 -21.34
N TYR A 355 -30.15 -29.84 -22.22
CA TYR A 355 -29.56 -28.70 -22.94
C TYR A 355 -29.71 -28.81 -24.46
#